data_AF-A0A2V9JPI0-F1
#
_entry.id   AF-A0A2V9JPI0-F1
#
_cell.length_a   1.000
_cell.length_b   1.000
_cell.length_c   1.000
_cell.angle_alpha   90.00
_cell.angle_beta   90.00
_cell.angle_gamma   90.00
#
_symmetry.space_group_name_H-M   'P 1'
#
loop_
_entity.id
_entity.type
_entity.pdbx_description
1 polymer ?
#
loop_
_entity_poly.entity_id
_entity_poly.type
_entity_poly.pdbx_seq_one_letter_code
_entity_poly.pdbx_strand_id
1 'polypeptide(L)'
;MLAIRRRGFLALLGGGLALPRWLSAEHHVVSADPLVVEFDLKSLRGLHTSVEDFYVRNHFDAPLAAGQAALQVEGEVERPCRLAPADVAPFPERDLGVVLECAGDGVGPMGLVSNGSWAGWPLAAVLSSARPTRAAGMGWTR
;
A
#
# COMPACT_ATOMS: atom_id res chain seq x y z
N MET A 1 -54.79 -12.22 25.18
CA MET A 1 -53.66 -12.36 24.24
C MET A 1 -52.54 -11.44 24.69
N LEU A 2 -51.48 -12.02 25.26
CA LEU A 2 -50.38 -11.29 25.91
C LEU A 2 -49.36 -10.87 24.84
N ALA A 3 -49.35 -9.59 24.44
CA ALA A 3 -48.36 -9.07 23.50
C ALA A 3 -47.15 -8.53 24.28
N ILE A 4 -46.08 -9.32 24.31
CA ILE A 4 -44.78 -8.97 24.89
C ILE A 4 -44.11 -7.92 24.00
N ARG A 5 -44.15 -6.63 24.38
CA ARG A 5 -43.26 -5.60 23.83
C ARG A 5 -41.88 -5.73 24.47
N ARG A 6 -40.92 -6.23 23.70
CA ARG A 6 -39.54 -6.45 24.13
C ARG A 6 -38.71 -5.18 23.89
N ARG A 7 -38.20 -4.62 25.00
CA ARG A 7 -36.98 -3.80 25.13
C ARG A 7 -37.11 -2.37 24.56
N GLY A 8 -37.07 -1.29 25.34
CA GLY A 8 -36.32 -1.09 26.58
C GLY A 8 -34.86 -0.80 26.26
N PHE A 9 -34.57 0.40 25.73
CA PHE A 9 -33.23 0.98 25.72
C PHE A 9 -33.32 2.35 26.38
N LEU A 10 -32.89 2.40 27.64
CA LEU A 10 -32.52 3.61 28.33
C LEU A 10 -31.02 3.57 28.62
N ALA A 11 -30.47 4.78 28.68
CA ALA A 11 -29.14 5.21 29.12
C ALA A 11 -28.09 5.28 28.00
N LEU A 12 -27.75 6.48 27.52
CA LEU A 12 -26.90 7.48 28.20
C LEU A 12 -25.57 6.88 28.66
N LEU A 13 -24.58 6.96 27.78
CA LEU A 13 -23.25 7.38 28.18
C LEU A 13 -23.00 8.75 27.55
N GLY A 14 -23.50 9.76 28.26
CA GLY A 14 -22.94 11.10 28.20
C GLY A 14 -21.49 11.01 28.64
N GLY A 15 -20.61 10.99 27.66
CA GLY A 15 -19.17 11.06 27.82
C GLY A 15 -18.66 11.48 26.46
N GLY A 16 -18.53 12.78 26.25
CA GLY A 16 -17.77 13.33 25.15
C GLY A 16 -16.32 12.91 25.35
N LEU A 17 -16.01 11.66 25.04
CA LEU A 17 -14.67 11.30 24.64
C LEU A 17 -14.46 12.17 23.41
N ALA A 18 -13.62 13.19 23.52
CA ALA A 18 -12.90 13.69 22.38
C ALA A 18 -12.12 12.48 21.88
N LEU A 19 -12.78 11.65 21.06
CA LEU A 19 -12.14 10.60 20.33
C LEU A 19 -11.00 11.32 19.62
N PRO A 20 -9.76 10.91 19.86
CA PRO A 20 -8.66 11.55 19.20
C PRO A 20 -8.94 11.57 17.69
N ARG A 21 -8.69 12.69 17.02
CA ARG A 21 -8.89 12.80 15.55
C ARG A 21 -8.07 11.77 14.74
N TRP A 22 -7.23 10.94 15.36
CA TRP A 22 -6.59 9.78 14.73
C TRP A 22 -7.55 8.59 14.53
N LEU A 23 -8.71 8.55 15.20
CA LEU A 23 -9.79 7.61 14.88
C LEU A 23 -10.62 8.05 13.65
N SER A 24 -10.31 9.19 13.04
CA SER A 24 -11.09 9.77 11.92
C SER A 24 -10.52 9.47 10.54
N ALA A 25 -9.52 8.60 10.41
CA ALA A 25 -9.35 7.94 9.12
C ALA A 25 -10.46 6.89 9.01
N GLU A 26 -11.67 7.35 8.71
CA GLU A 26 -12.71 6.44 8.26
C GLU A 26 -12.26 5.93 6.90
N HIS A 27 -11.67 4.74 6.88
CA HIS A 27 -11.31 4.05 5.65
C HIS A 27 -12.55 3.96 4.76
N HIS A 28 -12.54 4.67 3.63
CA HIS A 28 -13.62 4.60 2.68
C HIS A 28 -13.44 3.34 1.83
N VAL A 29 -14.05 2.25 2.29
CA VAL A 29 -14.01 0.95 1.59
C VAL A 29 -14.90 1.01 0.36
N VAL A 30 -14.28 1.09 -0.82
CA VAL A 30 -14.96 1.07 -2.12
C VAL A 30 -15.35 -0.36 -2.51
N SER A 31 -14.48 -1.32 -2.19
CA SER A 31 -14.71 -2.74 -2.43
C SER A 31 -14.07 -3.56 -1.31
N ALA A 32 -14.76 -4.61 -0.85
CA ALA A 32 -14.22 -5.53 0.13
C ALA A 32 -13.51 -6.73 -0.51
N ASP A 33 -13.86 -7.09 -1.75
CA ASP A 33 -13.33 -8.25 -2.46
C ASP A 33 -13.33 -7.99 -4.00
N PRO A 34 -12.16 -7.69 -4.61
CA PRO A 34 -10.88 -7.46 -3.96
C PRO A 34 -10.90 -6.15 -3.15
N LEU A 35 -10.06 -6.06 -2.12
CA LEU A 35 -10.01 -4.90 -1.22
C LEU A 35 -9.57 -3.62 -1.96
N VAL A 36 -10.41 -2.60 -1.91
CA VAL A 36 -10.12 -1.25 -2.39
C VAL A 36 -10.58 -0.25 -1.33
N VAL A 37 -9.65 0.59 -0.88
CA VAL A 37 -9.85 1.58 0.17
C VAL A 37 -9.27 2.91 -0.30
N GLU A 38 -10.10 3.94 -0.32
CA GLU A 38 -9.68 5.31 -0.59
C GLU A 38 -9.19 6.01 0.68
N PHE A 39 -8.29 6.96 0.51
CA PHE A 39 -7.79 7.82 1.57
C PHE A 39 -8.52 9.17 1.58
N ASP A 40 -8.89 9.68 2.77
CA ASP A 40 -9.41 11.04 2.91
C ASP A 40 -8.26 12.06 2.90
N LEU A 41 -8.10 12.77 1.77
CA LEU A 41 -7.09 13.80 1.60
C LEU A 41 -7.20 14.95 2.61
N LYS A 42 -8.39 15.23 3.15
CA LYS A 42 -8.59 16.27 4.18
C LYS A 42 -8.07 15.82 5.55
N SER A 43 -7.97 14.52 5.75
CA SER A 43 -7.45 13.94 6.99
C SER A 43 -5.92 14.00 7.08
N LEU A 44 -5.21 14.18 5.95
CA LEU A 44 -3.75 14.20 5.88
C LEU A 44 -3.12 15.13 6.92
N ARG A 45 -2.11 14.62 7.61
CA ARG A 45 -1.30 15.36 8.59
C ARG A 45 0.16 15.25 8.21
N GLY A 46 0.78 16.39 7.90
CA GLY A 46 2.17 16.41 7.44
C GLY A 46 2.30 16.01 5.98
N LEU A 47 3.51 15.57 5.60
CA LEU A 47 3.86 15.27 4.21
C LEU A 47 3.49 13.85 3.78
N HIS A 48 3.55 12.88 4.69
CA HIS A 48 3.34 11.47 4.38
C HIS A 48 2.03 10.97 4.99
N THR A 49 1.31 10.18 4.21
CA THR A 49 0.18 9.38 4.69
C THR A 49 0.72 8.32 5.66
N SER A 50 0.00 8.07 6.76
CA SER A 50 0.34 6.97 7.68
C SER A 50 0.20 5.62 6.95
N VAL A 51 0.85 4.57 7.44
CA VAL A 51 0.72 3.24 6.82
C VAL A 51 -0.71 2.72 6.95
N GLU A 52 -1.34 3.02 8.08
CA GLU A 52 -2.71 2.64 8.38
C GLU A 52 -3.71 3.32 7.45
N ASP A 53 -3.42 4.53 6.96
CA ASP A 53 -4.31 5.32 6.12
C ASP A 53 -3.92 5.30 4.64
N PHE A 54 -2.85 4.59 4.27
CA PHE A 54 -2.40 4.51 2.88
C PHE A 54 -3.46 3.80 2.03
N TYR A 55 -3.83 4.39 0.89
CA TYR A 55 -4.88 3.81 0.05
C TYR A 55 -4.55 2.37 -0.36
N VAL A 56 -5.58 1.54 -0.49
CA VAL A 56 -5.44 0.15 -0.94
C VAL A 56 -6.09 -0.02 -2.30
N ARG A 57 -5.36 -0.60 -3.25
CA ARG A 57 -5.92 -0.98 -4.55
C ARG A 57 -5.49 -2.38 -4.97
N ASN A 58 -6.30 -3.36 -4.62
CA ASN A 58 -6.09 -4.74 -5.04
C ASN A 58 -6.91 -5.07 -6.29
N HIS A 59 -6.34 -5.87 -7.19
CA HIS A 59 -7.06 -6.47 -8.32
C HIS A 59 -7.49 -7.91 -8.03
N PHE A 60 -6.82 -8.56 -7.07
CA PHE A 60 -7.03 -9.93 -6.62
C PHE A 60 -6.77 -10.01 -5.12
N ASP A 61 -6.98 -11.19 -4.52
CA ASP A 61 -6.62 -11.43 -3.13
C ASP A 61 -5.15 -11.13 -2.84
N ALA A 62 -4.91 -10.49 -1.70
CA ALA A 62 -3.57 -10.33 -1.18
C ALA A 62 -2.99 -11.72 -0.85
N PRO A 63 -1.77 -12.05 -1.31
CA PRO A 63 -1.19 -13.34 -1.00
C PRO A 63 -0.99 -13.46 0.52
N LEU A 64 -1.23 -14.66 1.05
CA LEU A 64 -0.82 -14.98 2.42
C LEU A 64 0.68 -14.73 2.56
N ALA A 65 1.10 -14.27 3.73
CA ALA A 65 2.51 -14.06 4.04
C ALA A 65 3.31 -15.33 3.71
N ALA A 66 4.03 -15.30 2.60
CA ALA A 66 4.89 -16.40 2.18
C ALA A 66 6.17 -16.33 3.03
N GLY A 67 6.71 -17.50 3.43
CA GLY A 67 7.92 -17.61 4.25
C GLY A 67 9.17 -17.04 3.58
N GLN A 68 10.12 -17.90 3.17
CA GLN A 68 11.32 -17.46 2.46
C GLN A 68 10.99 -17.07 1.00
N ALA A 69 10.39 -15.89 0.82
CA ALA A 69 10.14 -15.32 -0.49
C ALA A 69 11.46 -14.95 -1.17
N ALA A 70 11.57 -15.15 -2.48
CA ALA A 70 12.70 -14.70 -3.27
C ALA A 70 12.21 -14.08 -4.57
N LEU A 71 12.92 -13.05 -5.02
CA LEU A 71 12.69 -12.37 -6.29
C LEU A 71 13.37 -13.15 -7.42
N GLN A 72 12.61 -13.49 -8.47
CA GLN A 72 13.14 -14.07 -9.69
C GLN A 72 13.36 -12.96 -10.72
N VAL A 73 14.57 -12.91 -11.29
CA VAL A 73 14.94 -12.00 -12.38
C VAL A 73 15.25 -12.84 -13.61
N GLU A 74 14.45 -12.67 -14.66
CA GLU A 74 14.48 -13.46 -15.88
C GLU A 74 14.07 -12.62 -17.11
N GLY A 75 13.98 -13.23 -18.29
CA GLY A 75 13.68 -12.56 -19.56
C GLY A 75 14.94 -12.25 -20.37
N GLU A 76 15.04 -11.02 -20.89
CA GLU A 76 16.16 -10.53 -21.71
C GLU A 76 17.41 -10.21 -20.86
N VAL A 77 17.94 -11.24 -20.20
CA VAL A 77 19.09 -11.18 -19.30
C VAL A 77 20.08 -12.29 -19.64
N GLU A 78 21.38 -12.01 -19.54
CA GLU A 78 22.42 -13.02 -19.78
C GLU A 78 22.52 -14.02 -18.63
N ARG A 79 22.13 -13.61 -17.41
CA ARG A 79 22.25 -14.41 -16.19
C ARG A 79 20.95 -14.34 -15.37
N PRO A 80 19.95 -15.17 -15.68
CA PRO A 80 18.78 -15.32 -14.81
C PRO A 80 19.20 -15.65 -13.38
N CYS A 81 18.56 -15.05 -12.39
CA CYS A 81 18.91 -15.26 -10.98
C CYS A 81 17.69 -15.23 -10.06
N ARG A 82 17.87 -15.84 -8.89
CA ARG A 82 16.91 -15.81 -7.77
C ARG A 82 17.58 -15.13 -6.59
N LEU A 83 16.95 -14.09 -6.06
CA LEU A 83 17.48 -13.24 -4.99
C LEU A 83 16.58 -13.37 -3.75
N ALA A 84 17.11 -13.93 -2.67
CA ALA A 84 16.50 -13.83 -1.36
C ALA A 84 16.69 -12.40 -0.79
N PRO A 85 15.95 -12.00 0.26
CA PRO A 85 16.11 -10.69 0.89
C PRO A 85 17.56 -10.39 1.34
N ALA A 86 18.32 -11.40 1.76
CA ALA A 86 19.73 -11.24 2.12
C ALA A 86 20.64 -10.92 0.92
N ASP A 87 20.26 -11.34 -0.30
CA ASP A 87 21.07 -11.15 -1.51
C ASP A 87 21.02 -9.71 -2.03
N VAL A 88 19.98 -8.94 -1.64
CA VAL A 88 19.82 -7.52 -2.04
C VAL A 88 20.41 -6.54 -1.03
N ALA A 89 20.64 -6.98 0.22
CA ALA A 89 21.21 -6.15 1.28
C ALA A 89 22.56 -5.47 0.94
N PRO A 90 23.45 -6.05 0.09
CA PRO A 90 24.69 -5.37 -0.29
C PRO A 90 24.52 -4.16 -1.22
N PHE A 91 23.35 -3.98 -1.86
CA PHE A 91 23.11 -2.82 -2.72
C PHE A 91 22.91 -1.55 -1.89
N PRO A 92 23.27 -0.35 -2.41
CA PRO A 92 23.06 0.88 -1.69
C PRO A 92 21.56 1.17 -1.54
N GLU A 93 21.09 1.18 -0.30
CA GLU A 93 19.72 1.57 0.02
C GLU A 93 19.49 3.06 -0.23
N ARG A 94 18.27 3.42 -0.62
CA ARG A 94 17.80 4.78 -0.89
C ARG A 94 16.44 4.98 -0.26
N ASP A 95 16.26 6.17 0.30
CA ASP A 95 14.98 6.65 0.80
C ASP A 95 14.43 7.73 -0.13
N LEU A 96 13.19 7.57 -0.58
CA LEU A 96 12.53 8.51 -1.48
C LEU A 96 11.11 8.83 -0.99
N GLY A 97 10.79 10.11 -0.87
CA GLY A 97 9.40 10.57 -0.74
C GLY A 97 8.71 10.50 -2.10
N VAL A 98 7.68 9.65 -2.24
CA VAL A 98 6.99 9.41 -3.51
C VAL A 98 5.49 9.33 -3.29
N VAL A 99 4.75 10.05 -4.14
CA VAL A 99 3.31 9.93 -4.28
C VAL A 99 2.99 8.75 -5.18
N LEU A 100 2.14 7.85 -4.72
CA LEU A 100 1.48 6.84 -5.54
C LEU A 100 0.05 7.30 -5.79
N GLU A 101 -0.34 7.35 -7.06
CA GLU A 101 -1.68 7.71 -7.52
C GLU A 101 -2.17 6.61 -8.47
N CYS A 102 -3.40 6.14 -8.25
CA CYS A 102 -4.02 5.18 -9.15
C CYS A 102 -4.46 5.88 -10.45
N ALA A 103 -4.18 5.28 -11.60
CA ALA A 103 -4.61 5.82 -12.90
C ALA A 103 -6.13 6.01 -13.04
N GLY A 104 -6.93 5.31 -12.24
CA GLY A 104 -8.38 5.43 -12.18
C GLY A 104 -8.88 6.33 -11.06
N ASP A 105 -8.02 7.14 -10.44
CA ASP A 105 -8.42 8.03 -9.35
C ASP A 105 -9.43 9.09 -9.82
N GLY A 106 -10.43 9.33 -8.98
CA GLY A 106 -11.50 10.28 -9.26
C GLY A 106 -11.13 11.69 -8.79
N VAL A 107 -11.89 12.69 -9.24
CA VAL A 107 -11.79 14.05 -8.68
C VAL A 107 -12.66 14.12 -7.41
N GLY A 108 -12.03 14.17 -6.25
CA GLY A 108 -12.74 14.22 -4.98
C GLY A 108 -11.83 14.37 -3.76
N PRO A 109 -12.42 14.51 -2.55
CA PRO A 109 -11.66 14.52 -1.31
C PRO A 109 -11.21 13.12 -0.88
N MET A 110 -11.93 12.07 -1.31
CA MET A 110 -11.49 10.69 -1.20
C MET A 110 -10.70 10.35 -2.46
N GLY A 111 -9.55 9.70 -2.31
CA GLY A 111 -8.71 9.37 -3.46
C GLY A 111 -7.92 8.09 -3.28
N LEU A 112 -7.62 7.46 -4.40
CA LEU A 112 -6.66 6.37 -4.56
C LEU A 112 -5.25 6.96 -4.75
N VAL A 113 -4.89 7.86 -3.85
CA VAL A 113 -3.62 8.58 -3.85
C VAL A 113 -3.08 8.70 -2.43
N SER A 114 -1.78 8.48 -2.24
CA SER A 114 -1.10 8.63 -0.94
C SER A 114 0.37 8.95 -1.15
N ASN A 115 0.96 9.66 -0.21
CA ASN A 115 2.38 10.01 -0.24
C ASN A 115 3.14 9.22 0.83
N GLY A 116 4.22 8.55 0.46
CA GLY A 116 4.99 7.70 1.38
C GLY A 116 6.49 7.94 1.29
N SER A 117 7.20 7.56 2.35
CA SER A 117 8.67 7.44 2.34
C SER A 117 9.03 5.98 2.05
N TRP A 118 9.71 5.75 0.94
CA TRP A 118 10.06 4.42 0.43
C TRP A 118 11.55 4.17 0.59
N ALA A 119 11.89 3.21 1.46
CA ALA A 119 13.24 2.69 1.61
C ALA A 119 13.41 1.45 0.72
N GLY A 120 14.52 1.37 -0.01
CA GLY A 120 14.84 0.17 -0.76
C GLY A 120 16.03 0.32 -1.70
N TRP A 121 16.20 -0.65 -2.58
CA TRP A 121 17.35 -0.72 -3.49
C TRP A 121 16.97 -0.24 -4.88
N PRO A 122 17.82 0.58 -5.54
CA PRO A 122 17.60 0.98 -6.92
C PRO A 122 17.44 -0.24 -7.82
N LEU A 123 16.36 -0.31 -8.59
CA LEU A 123 16.10 -1.46 -9.47
C LEU A 123 17.24 -1.65 -10.50
N ALA A 124 17.87 -0.57 -10.96
CA ALA A 124 19.07 -0.66 -11.82
C ALA A 124 20.25 -1.39 -11.14
N ALA A 125 20.44 -1.20 -9.83
CA ALA A 125 21.48 -1.92 -9.07
C ALA A 125 21.12 -3.39 -8.93
N VAL A 126 19.86 -3.71 -8.60
CA VAL A 126 19.38 -5.09 -8.52
C VAL A 126 19.51 -5.80 -9.88
N LEU A 127 19.05 -5.19 -10.97
CA LEU A 127 19.12 -5.79 -12.32
C LEU A 127 20.55 -6.03 -12.79
N SER A 128 21.55 -5.30 -12.28
CA SER A 128 22.94 -5.52 -12.64
C SER A 128 23.44 -6.94 -12.30
N SER A 129 22.82 -7.61 -11.31
CA SER A 129 23.15 -9.01 -10.98
C SER A 129 22.77 -9.98 -12.10
N ALA A 130 21.75 -9.63 -12.89
CA ALA A 130 21.22 -10.47 -13.96
C ALA A 130 21.82 -10.17 -15.34
N ARG A 131 22.54 -9.06 -15.50
CA ARG A 131 23.15 -8.61 -16.77
C ARG A 131 22.13 -8.50 -17.91
N PRO A 132 21.28 -7.47 -17.93
CA PRO A 132 20.32 -7.25 -19.01
C PRO A 132 21.02 -7.18 -20.37
N THR A 133 20.43 -7.81 -21.39
CA THR A 133 20.98 -7.81 -22.75
C THR A 133 20.73 -6.45 -23.42
N ARG A 134 21.44 -6.18 -24.52
CA ARG A 134 21.16 -5.00 -25.36
C ARG A 134 19.79 -5.03 -26.06
N ALA A 135 19.17 -6.21 -26.15
CA ALA A 135 17.84 -6.38 -26.73
C ALA A 135 16.72 -6.02 -25.73
N ALA A 136 17.04 -5.81 -24.45
CA ALA A 136 16.08 -5.36 -23.44
C ALA A 136 15.55 -3.95 -23.80
N GLY A 137 14.38 -3.89 -24.43
CA GLY A 137 13.82 -2.70 -25.07
C GLY A 137 12.93 -1.81 -24.18
N MET A 138 12.59 -2.25 -22.97
CA MET A 138 11.86 -1.43 -21.99
C MET A 138 12.90 -0.89 -20.99
N GLY A 139 13.40 0.31 -21.26
CA GLY A 139 14.73 0.78 -20.88
C GLY A 139 15.08 0.84 -19.40
N TRP A 140 16.37 0.63 -19.13
CA TRP A 140 17.09 1.07 -17.92
C TRP A 140 18.37 1.80 -18.35
N THR A 141 18.22 2.82 -19.20
CA THR A 141 19.33 3.75 -19.48
C THR A 141 19.42 4.75 -18.33
N ARG A 142 20.64 4.97 -17.85
CA ARG A 142 21.02 5.82 -16.70
C ARG A 142 20.30 7.17 -16.65
#